data_AF-A0A4V1P3L9-F1
#
_entry.id   AF-A0A4V1P3L9-F1
#
_cell.length_a   1.000
_cell.length_b   1.000
_cell.length_c   1.000
_cell.angle_alpha   90.00
_cell.angle_beta   90.00
_cell.angle_gamma   90.00
#
_symmetry.space_group_name_H-M   'P 1'
#
loop_
_entity.id
_entity.type
_entity.pdbx_description
1 polymer ?
#
loop_
_entity_poly.entity_id
_entity_poly.type
_entity_poly.pdbx_seq_one_letter_code
_entity_poly.pdbx_strand_id
1 'polypeptide(L)'
;MHKCGEVGSYGGLKNSGKASRADGSRVWERDHIPAKATLFKRAKVMFNTMSAAVYECAKGKIESRGMAIVIPRKSHRGFSKTCGSKNTKTQIRQDAKSNESMTAAVNRDTKALQNHLDTTDCGPAYAAAVKELKKFDFDQMIRDAVNECK
;
A
#
# COMPACT_ATOMS: atom_id res chain seq x y z
N MET A 1 4.08 -13.73 -14.93
CA MET A 1 5.02 -12.78 -14.31
C MET A 1 4.27 -11.49 -14.12
N HIS A 2 4.48 -10.77 -13.01
CA HIS A 2 3.83 -9.47 -12.83
C HIS A 2 4.22 -8.48 -13.93
N LYS A 3 3.34 -7.50 -14.15
CA LYS A 3 3.55 -6.34 -15.00
C LYS A 3 3.32 -5.05 -14.19
N CYS A 4 3.93 -3.96 -14.65
CA CYS A 4 3.67 -2.64 -14.06
C CYS A 4 2.17 -2.31 -14.11
N GLY A 5 1.64 -1.69 -13.05
CA GLY A 5 0.28 -1.20 -13.01
C GLY A 5 -0.77 -2.26 -12.67
N GLU A 6 -0.36 -3.50 -12.39
CA GLU A 6 -1.27 -4.47 -11.75
C GLU A 6 -1.65 -3.92 -10.37
N VAL A 7 -2.95 -3.71 -10.14
CA VAL A 7 -3.51 -3.16 -8.91
C VAL A 7 -4.46 -4.17 -8.28
N GLY A 8 -4.40 -4.27 -6.95
CA GLY A 8 -5.24 -5.19 -6.20
C GLY A 8 -4.83 -5.24 -4.74
N SER A 9 -5.45 -6.13 -3.98
CA SER A 9 -4.99 -6.38 -2.61
C SER A 9 -3.57 -6.94 -2.62
N TYR A 10 -2.75 -6.56 -1.65
CA TYR A 10 -1.38 -7.03 -1.55
C TYR A 10 -1.29 -8.55 -1.45
N GLY A 11 -2.19 -9.17 -0.70
CA GLY A 11 -2.31 -10.63 -0.60
C GLY A 11 -2.66 -11.27 -1.94
N GLY A 12 -3.59 -10.68 -2.70
CA GLY A 12 -3.92 -11.14 -4.05
C GLY A 12 -2.72 -11.06 -4.99
N LEU A 13 -2.04 -9.92 -5.02
CA LEU A 13 -0.82 -9.72 -5.82
C LEU A 13 0.35 -10.59 -5.35
N LYS A 14 0.43 -10.94 -4.06
CA LYS A 14 1.45 -11.88 -3.57
C LYS A 14 1.27 -13.27 -4.19
N ASN A 15 0.02 -13.66 -4.48
CA ASN A 15 -0.35 -15.00 -4.94
C ASN A 15 -0.55 -15.11 -6.46
N SER A 16 -0.68 -13.99 -7.18
CA SER A 16 -1.04 -14.00 -8.62
C SER A 16 0.15 -13.90 -9.59
N GLY A 17 1.38 -13.69 -9.12
CA GLY A 17 2.52 -13.52 -10.02
C GLY A 17 3.90 -13.64 -9.38
N LYS A 18 4.88 -14.03 -10.22
CA LYS A 18 6.29 -13.99 -9.85
C LYS A 18 6.80 -12.54 -9.93
N ALA A 19 7.41 -12.09 -8.83
CA ALA A 19 8.12 -10.82 -8.73
C ALA A 19 9.59 -10.90 -9.19
N SER A 20 10.06 -12.12 -9.49
CA SER A 20 11.45 -12.40 -9.89
C SER A 20 11.51 -12.99 -11.30
N ARG A 21 12.67 -12.85 -11.96
CA ARG A 21 12.97 -13.59 -13.19
C ARG A 21 13.29 -15.05 -12.89
N ALA A 22 13.56 -15.84 -13.93
CA ALA A 22 13.98 -17.23 -13.84
C ALA A 22 15.28 -17.41 -13.02
N ASP A 23 16.19 -16.42 -13.07
CA ASP A 23 17.45 -16.40 -12.31
C ASP A 23 17.28 -16.02 -10.82
N GLY A 24 16.04 -15.83 -10.35
CA GLY A 24 15.75 -15.43 -8.97
C GLY A 24 15.84 -13.92 -8.69
N SER A 25 16.39 -13.11 -9.60
CA SER A 25 16.50 -11.66 -9.43
C SER A 25 15.13 -10.99 -9.32
N ARG A 26 14.90 -10.23 -8.24
CA ARG A 26 13.63 -9.53 -8.03
C ARG A 26 13.55 -8.28 -8.91
N VAL A 27 12.57 -8.26 -9.82
CA VAL A 27 12.36 -7.17 -10.80
C VAL A 27 11.19 -6.28 -10.36
N TRP A 28 10.19 -6.89 -9.74
CA TRP A 28 8.95 -6.22 -9.37
C TRP A 28 8.81 -6.12 -7.85
N GLU A 29 8.17 -5.06 -7.39
CA GLU A 29 7.70 -4.92 -6.02
C GLU A 29 6.22 -4.53 -6.02
N ARG A 30 5.54 -4.86 -4.93
CA ARG A 30 4.14 -4.51 -4.68
C ARG A 30 4.15 -3.40 -3.66
N ASP A 31 3.89 -2.18 -4.11
CA ASP A 31 3.91 -1.00 -3.25
C ASP A 31 2.57 -0.87 -2.54
N HIS A 32 2.57 -0.99 -1.21
CA HIS A 32 1.38 -0.72 -0.40
C HIS A 32 1.09 0.78 -0.42
N ILE A 33 -0.09 1.15 -0.90
CA ILE A 33 -0.50 2.55 -1.01
C ILE A 33 -1.88 2.70 -0.34
N PRO A 34 -2.01 3.51 0.73
CA PRO A 34 -0.92 4.19 1.43
C PRO A 34 0.00 3.18 2.13
N ALA A 35 1.17 3.65 2.58
CA ALA A 35 2.18 2.79 3.21
C ALA A 35 1.58 1.88 4.30
N LYS A 36 2.03 0.61 4.34
CA LYS A 36 1.56 -0.40 5.31
C LYS A 36 1.52 0.11 6.77
N ALA A 37 2.54 0.84 7.19
CA ALA A 37 2.60 1.40 8.54
C ALA A 37 1.47 2.40 8.83
N THR A 38 1.03 3.16 7.82
CA THR A 38 -0.10 4.07 7.91
C THR A 38 -1.40 3.30 8.10
N LEU A 39 -1.62 2.21 7.36
CA LEU A 39 -2.81 1.34 7.54
C LEU A 39 -2.90 0.79 8.97
N PHE A 40 -1.78 0.27 9.50
CA PHE A 40 -1.73 -0.23 10.87
C PHE A 40 -1.98 0.87 11.90
N LYS A 41 -1.44 2.07 11.67
CA LYS A 41 -1.68 3.20 12.58
C LYS A 41 -3.12 3.67 12.50
N ARG A 42 -3.74 3.68 11.31
CA ARG A 42 -5.14 4.06 11.11
C ARG A 42 -6.07 3.13 11.88
N ALA A 43 -5.83 1.82 11.85
CA ALA A 43 -6.57 0.86 12.67
C ALA A 43 -6.53 1.20 14.17
N LYS A 44 -5.35 1.55 14.71
CA LYS A 44 -5.22 1.99 16.11
C LYS A 44 -5.93 3.31 16.41
N VAL A 45 -6.02 4.21 15.44
CA VAL A 45 -6.76 5.48 15.59
C VAL A 45 -8.27 5.23 15.62
N MET A 46 -8.77 4.36 14.73
CA MET A 46 -10.20 4.04 14.62
C MET A 46 -10.72 3.19 15.78
N PHE A 47 -9.85 2.40 16.40
CA PHE A 47 -10.20 1.41 17.42
C PHE A 47 -9.17 1.45 18.56
N ASN A 48 -9.12 2.56 19.27
CA ASN A 48 -8.13 2.82 20.32
C ASN A 48 -8.27 1.91 21.56
N THR A 49 -9.41 1.25 21.74
CA THR A 49 -9.70 0.34 22.86
C THR A 49 -9.58 -1.15 22.50
N MET A 50 -9.15 -1.50 21.29
CA MET A 50 -9.03 -2.92 20.92
C MET A 50 -7.94 -3.64 21.74
N SER A 51 -8.17 -4.91 22.06
CA SER A 51 -7.17 -5.74 22.75
C SER A 51 -5.97 -6.04 21.85
N ALA A 52 -4.85 -6.41 22.45
CA ALA A 52 -3.64 -6.81 21.71
C ALA A 52 -3.90 -8.02 20.79
N ALA A 53 -4.72 -8.98 21.23
CA ALA A 53 -5.08 -10.16 20.45
C ALA A 53 -5.90 -9.78 19.20
N VAL A 54 -6.91 -8.92 19.35
CA VAL A 54 -7.70 -8.39 18.22
C VAL A 54 -6.79 -7.63 17.26
N TYR A 55 -5.88 -6.81 17.78
CA TYR A 55 -4.95 -6.06 16.94
C TYR A 55 -4.04 -6.95 16.10
N GLU A 56 -3.40 -7.97 16.69
CA GLU A 56 -2.50 -8.84 15.95
C GLU A 56 -3.25 -9.72 14.92
N CYS A 57 -4.46 -10.17 15.23
CA CYS A 57 -5.34 -10.82 14.25
C CYS A 57 -5.67 -9.89 13.07
N ALA A 58 -6.10 -8.65 13.37
CA ALA A 58 -6.52 -7.70 12.36
C ALA A 58 -5.36 -7.23 11.47
N LYS A 59 -4.15 -7.09 12.04
CA LYS A 59 -2.94 -6.62 11.35
C LYS A 59 -2.57 -7.50 10.14
N GLY A 60 -2.68 -8.82 10.27
CA GLY A 60 -2.46 -9.75 9.15
C GLY A 60 -3.49 -9.57 8.03
N LYS A 61 -4.77 -9.38 8.41
CA LYS A 61 -5.87 -9.11 7.46
C LYS A 61 -5.68 -7.75 6.77
N ILE A 62 -5.34 -6.70 7.51
CA ILE A 62 -5.07 -5.34 6.99
C ILE A 62 -3.90 -5.35 6.02
N GLU A 63 -2.79 -6.04 6.34
CA GLU A 63 -1.65 -6.16 5.43
C GLU A 63 -2.04 -6.86 4.12
N SER A 64 -2.78 -7.96 4.23
CA SER A 64 -3.21 -8.75 3.07
C SER A 64 -4.23 -8.02 2.19
N ARG A 65 -5.20 -7.33 2.80
CA ARG A 65 -6.30 -6.65 2.12
C ARG A 65 -5.96 -5.25 1.63
N GLY A 66 -4.97 -4.61 2.25
CA GLY A 66 -4.48 -3.30 1.81
C GLY A 66 -4.10 -3.31 0.33
N MET A 67 -4.46 -2.24 -0.37
CA MET A 67 -4.19 -2.11 -1.80
C MET A 67 -2.70 -1.94 -2.07
N ALA A 68 -2.25 -2.52 -3.17
CA ALA A 68 -0.93 -2.33 -3.69
C ALA A 68 -0.94 -2.22 -5.23
N ILE A 69 0.12 -1.60 -5.76
CA ILE A 69 0.38 -1.52 -7.19
C ILE A 69 1.72 -2.18 -7.48
N VAL A 70 1.78 -3.04 -8.51
CA VAL A 70 3.02 -3.63 -8.96
C VAL A 70 3.84 -2.64 -9.78
N ILE A 71 5.08 -2.43 -9.38
CA ILE A 71 6.00 -1.45 -9.95
C ILE A 71 7.43 -2.01 -10.06
N PRO A 72 8.28 -1.46 -10.94
CA PRO A 72 9.68 -1.85 -10.99
C PRO A 72 10.37 -1.61 -9.64
N ARG A 73 11.12 -2.61 -9.16
CA ARG A 73 11.84 -2.55 -7.88
C ARG A 73 12.80 -1.35 -7.80
N LYS A 74 13.50 -1.05 -8.89
CA LYS A 74 14.43 0.09 -8.95
C LYS A 74 13.68 1.42 -8.73
N SER A 75 12.55 1.59 -9.40
CA SER A 75 11.68 2.76 -9.26
C SER A 75 11.11 2.88 -7.84
N HIS A 76 10.62 1.77 -7.27
CA HIS A 76 10.10 1.77 -5.91
C HIS A 76 11.14 2.24 -4.89
N ARG A 77 12.33 1.63 -4.90
CA ARG A 77 13.38 1.92 -3.92
C ARG A 77 14.02 3.29 -4.11
N GLY A 78 14.15 3.73 -5.37
CA GLY A 78 14.74 5.03 -5.71
C GLY A 78 13.82 6.20 -5.37
N PHE A 79 12.53 6.10 -5.71
CA PHE A 79 11.65 7.27 -5.81
C PHE A 79 10.45 7.28 -4.87
N SER A 80 10.07 6.14 -4.28
CA SER A 80 9.04 6.16 -3.23
C SER A 80 9.56 6.87 -1.98
N LYS A 81 8.70 7.74 -1.44
CA LYS A 81 8.94 8.53 -0.22
C LYS A 81 8.79 7.70 1.05
N THR A 82 8.15 6.54 0.98
CA THR A 82 7.78 5.74 2.15
C THR A 82 8.35 4.31 2.10
N CYS A 83 8.86 3.87 0.94
CA CYS A 83 9.53 2.58 0.79
C CYS A 83 10.76 2.44 1.70
N GLY A 84 10.94 1.26 2.30
CA GLY A 84 12.15 0.94 3.08
C GLY A 84 12.28 1.74 4.38
N SER A 85 11.16 2.01 5.06
CA SER A 85 11.13 2.77 6.33
C SER A 85 11.50 4.26 6.20
N LYS A 86 11.38 4.83 4.99
CA LYS A 86 11.60 6.27 4.76
C LYS A 86 10.54 7.17 5.40
N ASN A 87 9.37 6.63 5.73
CA ASN A 87 8.35 7.37 6.46
C ASN A 87 8.69 7.51 7.95
N THR A 88 8.68 8.74 8.45
CA THR A 88 8.95 9.00 9.87
C THR A 88 7.77 8.62 10.76
N LYS A 89 8.02 8.41 12.07
CA LYS A 89 6.93 8.20 13.05
C LYS A 89 5.90 9.33 13.04
N THR A 90 6.36 10.57 12.84
CA THR A 90 5.49 11.75 12.75
C THR A 90 4.61 11.70 11.51
N GLN A 91 5.20 11.40 10.34
CA GLN A 91 4.47 11.28 9.09
C GLN A 91 3.41 10.17 9.17
N ILE A 92 3.76 8.98 9.71
CA ILE A 92 2.81 7.88 9.89
C ILE A 92 1.62 8.30 10.76
N ARG A 93 1.86 9.06 11.84
CA ARG A 93 0.79 9.57 12.72
C ARG A 93 -0.11 10.58 12.00
N GLN A 94 0.48 11.47 11.21
CA GLN A 94 -0.28 12.47 10.45
C GLN A 94 -1.13 11.82 9.37
N ASP A 95 -0.53 10.94 8.56
CA ASP A 95 -1.20 10.24 7.46
C ASP A 95 -2.38 9.39 7.94
N ALA A 96 -2.29 8.81 9.14
CA ALA A 96 -3.31 7.94 9.71
C ALA A 96 -4.42 8.66 10.51
N LYS A 97 -4.36 10.00 10.63
CA LYS A 97 -5.23 10.77 11.53
C LYS A 97 -6.70 10.71 11.12
N SER A 98 -7.00 10.79 9.84
CA SER A 98 -8.36 10.83 9.29
C SER A 98 -8.41 10.20 7.89
N ASN A 99 -9.62 10.04 7.34
CA ASN A 99 -9.78 9.56 5.95
C ASN A 99 -9.17 10.57 4.95
N GLU A 100 -9.33 11.87 5.20
CA GLU A 100 -8.74 12.93 4.39
C GLU A 100 -7.21 12.87 4.44
N SER A 101 -6.65 12.57 5.61
CA SER A 101 -5.19 12.41 5.79
C SER A 101 -4.67 11.18 5.03
N MET A 102 -5.43 10.09 5.03
CA MET A 102 -5.13 8.88 4.25
C MET A 102 -5.16 9.17 2.76
N THR A 103 -6.17 9.91 2.29
CA THR A 103 -6.30 10.35 0.89
C THR A 103 -5.12 11.24 0.48
N ALA A 104 -4.70 12.15 1.36
CA ALA A 104 -3.51 12.97 1.13
C ALA A 104 -2.23 12.12 1.05
N ALA A 105 -2.09 11.09 1.91
CA ALA A 105 -0.96 10.16 1.87
C ALA A 105 -0.92 9.35 0.58
N VAL A 106 -2.07 8.81 0.13
CA VAL A 106 -2.20 8.13 -1.18
C VAL A 106 -1.71 9.07 -2.29
N ASN A 107 -2.24 10.29 -2.36
CA ASN A 107 -1.87 11.26 -3.40
C ASN A 107 -0.38 11.58 -3.41
N ARG A 108 0.22 11.81 -2.22
CA ARG A 108 1.65 12.10 -2.09
C ARG A 108 2.51 10.93 -2.56
N ASP A 109 2.18 9.72 -2.10
CA ASP A 109 2.96 8.52 -2.36
C ASP A 109 2.87 8.14 -3.85
N THR A 110 1.68 8.23 -4.45
CA THR A 110 1.50 7.97 -5.89
C THR A 110 2.14 9.04 -6.76
N LYS A 111 2.07 10.33 -6.39
CA LYS A 111 2.61 11.42 -7.21
C LYS A 111 4.14 11.33 -7.34
N ALA A 112 4.83 11.03 -6.25
CA ALA A 112 6.29 10.92 -6.27
C ALA A 112 6.77 9.83 -7.24
N LEU A 113 6.06 8.69 -7.25
CA LEU A 113 6.40 7.60 -8.14
C LEU A 113 5.92 7.85 -9.58
N GLN A 114 4.71 8.40 -9.78
CA GLN A 114 4.18 8.76 -11.09
C GLN A 114 5.13 9.68 -11.85
N ASN A 115 5.63 10.75 -11.21
CA ASN A 115 6.57 11.68 -11.84
C ASN A 115 7.82 11.00 -12.41
N HIS A 116 8.29 9.93 -11.75
CA HIS A 116 9.41 9.14 -12.26
C HIS A 116 8.98 8.15 -13.35
N LEU A 117 7.80 7.54 -13.21
CA LEU A 117 7.30 6.54 -14.15
C LEU A 117 6.77 7.14 -15.45
N ASP A 118 6.39 8.42 -15.49
CA ASP A 118 5.91 9.13 -16.68
C ASP A 118 6.93 9.15 -17.83
N THR A 119 8.23 9.00 -17.53
CA THR A 119 9.30 8.90 -18.52
C THR A 119 9.58 7.46 -18.98
N THR A 120 8.73 6.51 -18.57
CA THR A 120 8.89 5.07 -18.84
C THR A 120 7.58 4.48 -19.37
N ASP A 121 7.65 3.30 -19.99
CA ASP A 121 6.46 2.57 -20.47
C ASP A 121 5.47 2.18 -19.35
N CYS A 122 5.89 2.31 -18.09
CA CYS A 122 5.09 2.01 -16.90
C CYS A 122 4.15 3.18 -16.51
N GLY A 123 4.42 4.40 -16.96
CA GLY A 123 3.67 5.61 -16.59
C GLY A 123 2.15 5.51 -16.81
N PRO A 124 1.68 5.17 -18.03
CA PRO A 124 0.25 5.05 -18.32
C PRO A 124 -0.45 3.96 -17.50
N ALA A 125 0.17 2.80 -17.36
CA ALA A 125 -0.38 1.68 -16.58
C ALA A 125 -0.45 2.01 -15.08
N TYR A 126 0.57 2.67 -14.54
CA TYR A 126 0.57 3.14 -13.16
C TYR A 126 -0.50 4.21 -12.93
N ALA A 127 -0.69 5.16 -13.85
CA ALA A 127 -1.73 6.17 -13.74
C ALA A 127 -3.14 5.57 -13.71
N ALA A 128 -3.40 4.55 -14.53
CA ALA A 128 -4.67 3.80 -14.50
C ALA A 128 -4.86 3.06 -13.16
N ALA A 129 -3.81 2.39 -12.67
CA ALA A 129 -3.81 1.72 -11.38
C ALA A 129 -4.12 2.67 -10.21
N VAL A 130 -3.56 3.88 -10.23
CA VAL A 130 -3.81 4.91 -9.21
C VAL A 130 -5.27 5.37 -9.23
N LYS A 131 -5.90 5.50 -10.41
CA LYS A 131 -7.33 5.83 -10.52
C LYS A 131 -8.21 4.76 -9.87
N GLU A 132 -7.89 3.49 -10.09
CA GLU A 132 -8.62 2.38 -9.45
C GLU A 132 -8.38 2.34 -7.94
N LEU A 133 -7.12 2.49 -7.50
CA LEU A 133 -6.77 2.50 -6.08
C LEU A 133 -7.51 3.60 -5.30
N LYS A 134 -7.70 4.77 -5.89
CA LYS A 134 -8.40 5.91 -5.25
C LYS A 134 -9.89 5.67 -5.00
N LYS A 135 -10.49 4.65 -5.61
CA LYS A 135 -11.88 4.25 -5.35
C LYS A 135 -11.99 3.35 -4.11
N PHE A 136 -10.88 2.85 -3.59
CA PHE A 136 -10.86 1.87 -2.51
C PHE A 136 -11.13 2.52 -1.14
N ASP A 137 -12.08 1.97 -0.39
CA ASP A 137 -12.38 2.41 0.97
C ASP A 137 -11.48 1.69 1.98
N PHE A 138 -10.37 2.34 2.33
CA PHE A 138 -9.43 1.82 3.32
C PHE A 138 -10.00 1.75 4.73
N ASP A 139 -10.88 2.70 5.11
CA ASP A 139 -11.46 2.71 6.45
C ASP A 139 -12.45 1.56 6.59
N GLN A 140 -13.29 1.31 5.59
CA GLN A 140 -14.19 0.16 5.59
C GLN A 140 -13.42 -1.16 5.64
N MET A 141 -12.37 -1.32 4.82
CA MET A 141 -11.51 -2.50 4.87
C MET A 141 -10.90 -2.73 6.26
N ILE A 142 -10.46 -1.66 6.94
CA ILE A 142 -9.93 -1.73 8.30
C ILE A 142 -11.04 -2.13 9.30
N ARG A 143 -12.26 -1.59 9.17
CA ARG A 143 -13.39 -1.97 10.03
C ARG A 143 -13.71 -3.45 9.90
N ASP A 144 -13.80 -3.96 8.68
CA ASP A 144 -14.10 -5.37 8.41
C ASP A 144 -13.02 -6.28 9.01
N ALA A 145 -11.74 -5.94 8.76
CA ALA A 145 -10.62 -6.70 9.28
C ALA A 145 -10.58 -6.76 10.82
N VAL A 146 -10.92 -5.66 11.50
CA VAL A 146 -10.97 -5.61 12.97
C VAL A 146 -12.21 -6.34 13.51
N ASN A 147 -13.37 -6.20 12.87
CA ASN A 147 -14.62 -6.82 13.34
C ASN A 147 -14.59 -8.35 13.21
N GLU A 148 -13.94 -8.91 12.20
CA GLU A 148 -13.75 -10.36 12.06
C GLU A 148 -12.84 -10.98 13.14
N CYS A 149 -12.14 -10.16 13.92
CA CYS A 149 -11.20 -10.59 14.95
C CYS A 149 -11.73 -10.36 16.38
N LYS A 150 -12.94 -9.82 16.52
CA LYS A 150 -13.64 -9.66 17.80
C LYS A 150 -14.42 -10.93 18.11
#